data_AF-A0A6M7WAG1-F1
#
_entry.id   AF-A0A6M7WAG1-F1
#
_cell.length_a   1.000
_cell.length_b   1.000
_cell.length_c   1.000
_cell.angle_alpha   90.00
_cell.angle_beta   90.00
_cell.angle_gamma   90.00
#
_symmetry.space_group_name_H-M   'P 1'
#
loop_
_entity.id
_entity.type
_entity.pdbx_description
1 polymer ?
#
loop_
_entity_poly.entity_id
_entity_poly.type
_entity_poly.pdbx_seq_one_letter_code
_entity_poly.pdbx_strand_id
1 'polypeptide(L)'
;MDQVERFTNVRLVLLAFLLVGLHVTPAVAITLSAKEWRAFSCVLKKARNQGNPDVAAGYAIDECPTGGLNEAQKERVRNLVTRRLMKEYGMTCLGTGCGPK
;
A
#
# COMPACT_ATOMS: atom_id res chain seq x y z
N MET A 1 -12.93 45.56 31.12
CA MET A 1 -13.50 44.20 31.04
C MET A 1 -12.95 43.58 29.76
N ASP A 2 -11.65 43.29 29.69
CA ASP A 2 -10.95 43.13 28.39
C ASP A 2 -10.01 41.92 28.30
N GLN A 3 -9.93 41.10 29.36
CA GLN A 3 -9.01 39.96 29.44
C GLN A 3 -9.70 38.60 29.22
N VAL A 4 -11.03 38.53 29.27
CA VAL A 4 -11.79 37.28 29.10
C VAL A 4 -12.04 36.96 27.61
N GLU A 5 -12.10 37.98 26.74
CA GLU A 5 -12.44 37.80 25.32
C GLU A 5 -11.27 37.30 24.44
N ARG A 6 -10.02 37.52 24.88
CA ARG A 6 -8.82 37.00 24.19
C ARG A 6 -8.62 35.50 24.39
N PHE A 7 -9.02 34.95 25.52
CA PHE A 7 -8.82 33.53 25.83
C PHE A 7 -9.76 32.61 25.03
N THR A 8 -10.96 33.10 24.70
CA THR A 8 -11.96 32.34 23.92
C THR A 8 -11.54 32.17 22.46
N ASN A 9 -10.92 33.20 21.88
CA ASN A 9 -10.48 33.19 20.48
C ASN A 9 -9.29 32.26 20.24
N VAL A 10 -8.32 32.19 21.16
CA VAL A 10 -7.16 31.29 21.01
C VAL A 10 -7.57 29.81 21.07
N ARG A 11 -8.53 29.46 21.93
CA ARG A 11 -9.05 28.09 22.02
C ARG A 11 -9.85 27.67 20.78
N LEU A 12 -10.60 28.58 20.16
CA LEU A 12 -11.32 28.30 18.91
C LEU A 12 -10.36 28.04 17.74
N VAL A 13 -9.29 28.83 17.63
CA VAL A 13 -8.30 28.67 16.56
C VAL A 13 -7.57 27.33 16.68
N LEU A 14 -7.18 26.90 17.88
CA LEU A 14 -6.52 25.61 18.08
C LEU A 14 -7.41 24.39 17.77
N LEU A 15 -8.73 24.48 18.03
CA LEU A 15 -9.68 23.43 17.66
C LEU A 15 -9.90 23.34 16.14
N ALA A 16 -9.87 24.46 15.43
CA ALA A 16 -9.98 24.47 13.97
C ALA A 16 -8.77 23.78 13.29
N PHE A 17 -7.57 23.90 13.83
CA PHE A 17 -6.37 23.25 13.27
C PHE A 17 -6.38 21.72 13.43
N LEU A 18 -7.00 21.18 14.48
CA LEU A 18 -7.12 19.73 14.67
C LEU A 18 -8.11 19.07 13.69
N LEU A 19 -9.09 19.82 13.17
CA LEU A 19 -10.05 19.31 12.19
C LEU A 19 -9.51 19.30 10.75
N VAL A 20 -8.57 20.20 10.42
CA VAL A 20 -7.95 20.26 9.08
C VAL A 20 -6.82 19.23 8.91
N GLY A 21 -6.25 18.71 10.01
CA GLY A 21 -5.15 17.74 9.98
C GLY A 21 -5.55 16.32 9.57
N LEU A 22 -6.84 15.96 9.57
CA LEU A 22 -7.30 14.65 9.13
C LEU A 22 -7.48 14.61 7.61
N HIS A 23 -6.41 14.94 6.88
CA HIS A 23 -6.29 14.51 5.49
C HIS A 23 -6.05 13.01 5.51
N VAL A 24 -7.14 12.26 5.65
CA VAL A 24 -7.19 10.85 5.29
C VAL A 24 -6.84 10.85 3.81
N THR A 25 -5.57 10.61 3.48
CA THR A 25 -5.18 10.34 2.10
C THR A 25 -6.14 9.27 1.63
N PRO A 26 -6.94 9.51 0.58
CA PRO A 26 -7.80 8.47 0.07
C PRO A 26 -6.87 7.31 -0.23
N ALA A 27 -7.07 6.19 0.46
CA ALA A 27 -6.44 4.95 0.09
C ALA A 27 -6.94 4.72 -1.34
N VAL A 28 -6.13 5.10 -2.33
CA VAL A 28 -6.43 4.92 -3.72
C VAL A 28 -6.61 3.42 -3.86
N ALA A 29 -7.87 2.99 -3.89
CA ALA A 29 -8.21 1.60 -4.14
C ALA A 29 -7.72 1.35 -5.56
N ILE A 30 -6.56 0.71 -5.68
CA ILE A 30 -6.01 0.31 -6.97
C ILE A 30 -7.03 -0.69 -7.52
N THR A 31 -7.91 -0.21 -8.40
CA THR A 31 -8.93 -1.03 -9.05
C THR A 31 -8.23 -1.89 -10.09
N LEU A 32 -7.79 -3.08 -9.68
CA LEU A 32 -7.28 -4.07 -10.60
C LEU A 32 -8.40 -4.51 -11.54
N SER A 33 -8.10 -4.62 -12.83
CA SER A 33 -8.99 -5.28 -13.78
C SER A 33 -9.22 -6.75 -13.41
N ALA A 34 -10.26 -7.38 -13.96
CA ALA A 34 -10.53 -8.80 -13.71
C ALA A 34 -9.34 -9.71 -14.09
N LYS A 35 -8.59 -9.36 -15.14
CA LYS A 35 -7.39 -10.09 -15.56
C LYS A 35 -6.25 -9.92 -14.55
N GLU A 36 -6.01 -8.70 -14.10
CA GLU A 36 -4.98 -8.42 -13.09
C GLU A 36 -5.31 -9.08 -11.74
N TRP A 37 -6.59 -9.13 -11.34
CA TRP A 37 -7.01 -9.84 -10.14
C TRP A 37 -6.74 -11.34 -10.23
N ARG A 38 -7.02 -11.98 -11.37
CA ARG A 38 -6.72 -13.40 -11.59
C ARG A 38 -5.23 -13.68 -11.52
N ALA A 39 -4.42 -12.83 -12.17
CA ALA A 39 -2.96 -12.92 -12.09
C ALA A 39 -2.48 -12.73 -10.64
N PHE A 40 -2.93 -11.68 -9.97
CA PHE A 40 -2.60 -11.39 -8.57
C PHE A 40 -2.87 -12.57 -7.63
N SER A 41 -4.07 -13.15 -7.69
CA SER A 41 -4.44 -14.29 -6.83
C SER A 41 -3.56 -15.52 -7.09
N CYS A 42 -3.24 -15.80 -8.36
CA CYS A 42 -2.36 -16.90 -8.73
C CYS A 42 -0.93 -16.67 -8.21
N VAL A 43 -0.37 -15.49 -8.48
CA VAL A 43 1.02 -15.13 -8.13
C VAL A 43 1.17 -15.14 -6.61
N LEU A 44 0.23 -14.52 -5.88
CA LEU A 44 0.24 -14.52 -4.42
C LEU A 44 0.23 -15.95 -3.85
N LYS A 45 -0.61 -16.84 -4.39
CA LYS A 45 -0.69 -18.23 -3.94
C LYS A 45 0.64 -18.97 -4.14
N LYS A 46 1.30 -18.79 -5.28
CA LYS A 46 2.58 -19.45 -5.60
C LYS A 46 3.77 -18.88 -4.82
N ALA A 47 3.76 -17.57 -4.58
CA ALA A 47 4.87 -16.86 -3.95
C ALA A 47 4.87 -16.92 -2.41
N ARG A 48 3.72 -17.20 -1.78
CA ARG A 48 3.53 -17.15 -0.30
C ARG A 48 4.41 -18.07 0.54
N ASN A 49 4.95 -19.13 -0.05
CA ASN A 49 5.79 -20.09 0.68
C ASN A 49 7.24 -20.03 0.21
N GLN A 50 7.62 -18.94 -0.44
CA GLN A 50 8.97 -18.72 -0.94
C GLN A 50 9.66 -17.65 -0.09
N GLY A 51 11.01 -17.70 -0.08
CA GLY A 51 11.85 -16.85 0.76
C GLY A 51 11.69 -15.35 0.49
N ASN A 52 12.52 -14.79 -0.41
CA ASN A 52 12.45 -13.37 -0.74
C ASN A 52 11.17 -13.05 -1.53
N PRO A 53 10.28 -12.16 -1.05
CA PRO A 53 9.01 -11.87 -1.72
C PRO A 53 9.12 -11.31 -3.14
N ASP A 54 10.16 -10.50 -3.41
CA ASP A 54 10.34 -9.87 -4.71
C ASP A 54 10.76 -10.90 -5.76
N VAL A 55 11.73 -11.75 -5.40
CA VAL A 55 12.17 -12.88 -6.24
C VAL A 55 11.01 -13.86 -6.44
N ALA A 56 10.26 -14.18 -5.39
CA ALA A 56 9.13 -15.10 -5.44
C ALA A 56 8.00 -14.58 -6.34
N ALA A 57 7.64 -13.31 -6.23
CA ALA A 57 6.63 -12.69 -7.07
C ALA A 57 7.11 -12.59 -8.53
N GLY A 58 8.39 -12.31 -8.74
CA GLY A 58 9.03 -12.29 -10.05
C GLY A 58 9.01 -13.66 -10.74
N TYR A 59 9.31 -14.74 -10.04
CA TYR A 59 9.20 -16.09 -10.60
C TYR A 59 7.74 -16.49 -10.88
N ALA A 60 6.84 -16.20 -9.93
CA ALA A 60 5.45 -16.61 -10.03
C ALA A 60 4.65 -15.85 -11.10
N ILE A 61 5.09 -14.64 -11.53
CA ILE A 61 4.40 -13.87 -12.57
C ILE A 61 4.44 -14.60 -13.92
N ASP A 62 5.53 -15.29 -14.23
CA ASP A 62 5.72 -16.00 -15.50
C ASP A 62 4.97 -17.32 -15.55
N GLU A 63 4.64 -17.90 -14.40
CA GLU A 63 3.87 -19.16 -14.28
C GLU A 63 2.36 -18.97 -14.19
N CYS A 64 1.90 -17.73 -14.08
CA CYS A 64 0.49 -17.39 -13.89
C CYS A 64 -0.15 -16.90 -15.19
N PRO A 65 -1.49 -16.96 -15.32
CA PRO A 65 -2.19 -16.56 -16.54
C PRO A 65 -2.16 -15.03 -16.69
N THR A 66 -1.07 -14.51 -17.26
CA THR A 66 -0.88 -13.09 -17.59
C THR A 66 -1.27 -12.77 -19.03
N GLY A 67 -1.94 -13.69 -19.72
CA GLY A 67 -2.38 -13.52 -21.11
C GLY A 67 -3.24 -12.26 -21.28
N GLY A 68 -2.78 -11.34 -22.13
CA GLY A 68 -3.45 -10.06 -22.37
C GLY A 68 -3.22 -9.00 -21.29
N LEU A 69 -2.21 -9.18 -20.43
CA LEU A 69 -1.60 -8.11 -19.65
C LEU A 69 -0.35 -7.59 -20.37
N ASN A 70 -0.17 -6.27 -20.40
CA ASN A 70 1.09 -5.67 -20.82
C ASN A 70 2.13 -5.71 -19.69
N GLU A 71 3.38 -5.37 -20.00
CA GLU A 71 4.48 -5.41 -19.02
C GLU A 71 4.25 -4.48 -17.81
N ALA A 72 3.66 -3.29 -18.02
CA ALA A 72 3.35 -2.38 -16.92
C ALA A 72 2.28 -2.96 -15.97
N GLN A 73 1.32 -3.73 -16.49
CA GLN A 73 0.32 -4.42 -15.68
C GLN A 73 0.93 -5.61 -14.93
N LYS A 74 1.80 -6.39 -15.59
CA LYS A 74 2.54 -7.47 -14.93
C LYS A 74 3.41 -6.95 -13.80
N GLU A 75 4.15 -5.87 -14.03
CA GLU A 75 4.97 -5.21 -13.01
C GLU A 75 4.11 -4.69 -11.85
N ARG A 76 2.95 -4.08 -12.14
CA ARG A 76 2.00 -3.66 -11.11
C ARG A 76 1.53 -4.84 -10.26
N VAL A 77 1.15 -5.96 -10.89
CA VAL A 77 0.74 -7.19 -10.18
C VAL A 77 1.88 -7.72 -9.31
N ARG A 78 3.11 -7.82 -9.87
CA ARG A 78 4.31 -8.24 -9.12
C ARG A 78 4.50 -7.37 -7.89
N ASN A 79 4.55 -6.05 -8.05
CA ASN A 79 4.77 -5.09 -6.98
C ASN A 79 3.68 -5.16 -5.89
N LEU A 80 2.42 -5.40 -6.28
CA LEU A 80 1.32 -5.57 -5.32
C LEU A 80 1.45 -6.86 -4.53
N VAL A 81 1.81 -7.98 -5.18
CA VAL A 81 2.05 -9.25 -4.50
C VAL A 81 3.25 -9.13 -3.56
N THR A 82 4.37 -8.55 -4.01
CA THR A 82 5.54 -8.30 -3.17
C THR A 82 5.13 -7.55 -1.91
N ARG A 83 4.48 -6.38 -2.03
CA ARG A 83 4.02 -5.60 -0.86
C ARG A 83 3.08 -6.37 0.05
N ARG A 84 2.20 -7.20 -0.52
CA ARG A 84 1.28 -8.03 0.26
C ARG A 84 2.04 -9.09 1.08
N LEU A 85 2.98 -9.79 0.46
CA LEU A 85 3.81 -10.80 1.12
C LEU A 85 4.70 -10.18 2.19
N MET A 86 5.34 -9.05 1.90
CA MET A 86 6.13 -8.34 2.89
C MET A 86 5.31 -7.99 4.13
N LYS A 87 4.07 -7.50 3.94
CA LYS A 87 3.16 -7.26 5.05
C LYS A 87 2.81 -8.54 5.82
N GLU A 88 2.58 -9.65 5.12
CA GLU A 88 2.27 -10.95 5.74
C GLU A 88 3.46 -11.52 6.53
N TYR A 89 4.69 -11.28 6.06
CA TYR A 89 5.92 -11.71 6.73
C TYR A 89 6.38 -10.74 7.83
N GLY A 90 5.61 -9.68 8.10
CA GLY A 90 5.99 -8.67 9.08
C GLY A 90 7.19 -7.83 8.64
N MET A 91 7.47 -7.72 7.34
CA MET A 91 8.55 -6.91 6.82
C MET A 91 8.08 -5.50 6.46
N THR A 92 8.96 -4.52 6.67
CA THR A 92 8.79 -3.14 6.23
C THR A 92 9.98 -2.71 5.38
N CYS A 93 9.75 -1.86 4.39
CA CYS A 93 10.83 -1.21 3.65
C CYS A 93 10.96 0.23 4.11
N LEU A 94 12.18 0.65 4.47
CA LEU A 94 12.54 2.02 4.77
C LEU A 94 13.68 2.42 3.82
N GLY A 95 13.45 3.42 2.99
CA GLY A 95 14.39 3.77 1.91
C GLY A 95 14.55 2.63 0.90
N THR A 96 15.81 2.22 0.67
CA THR A 96 16.16 1.10 -0.23
C THR A 96 16.25 -0.25 0.48
N GLY A 97 16.17 -0.29 1.82
CA GLY A 97 16.31 -1.51 2.61
C GLY A 97 14.96 -2.05 3.10
N CYS A 98 14.81 -3.37 3.14
CA CYS A 98 13.66 -4.04 3.72
C CYS A 98 14.10 -5.03 4.78
N GLY A 99 13.37 -5.07 5.90
CA GLY A 99 13.68 -5.94 7.03
C GLY A 99 12.45 -6.25 7.87
N PRO A 100 12.56 -7.17 8.84
CA PRO A 100 11.52 -7.39 9.81
C PRO A 100 11.20 -6.08 10.55
N LYS A 101 9.91 -5.88 10.84
CA LYS A 101 9.42 -4.78 11.68
C LYS A 101 9.94 -4.85 13.10
#